data_AF-A0A538GU76-F1
#
_entry.id   AF-A0A538GU76-F1
#
_cell.length_a   1.000
_cell.length_b   1.000
_cell.length_c   1.000
_cell.angle_alpha   90.00
_cell.angle_beta   90.00
_cell.angle_gamma   90.00
#
_symmetry.space_group_name_H-M   'P 1'
#
loop_
_entity.id
_entity.type
_entity.pdbx_description
1 polymer ?
#
loop_
_entity_poly.entity_id
_entity_poly.type
_entity_poly.pdbx_seq_one_letter_code
_entity_poly.pdbx_strand_id
1 'polypeptide(L)'
;MSRQMKALAGLGAAACFALAAAAGPAGADRQSFNDWHVHDGGTGNTDASGLTHRGVSFFPAIFTGGDVAAYKSNPSLLVYCPNATDKTLLHDGAVLGENLRDGVCMNDLYIIHLKSVPDADVGQVPAAWTQVFHETVAGTGYTTFYMLTPH
;
A
#
# COMPACT_ATOMS: atom_id res chain seq x y z
N MET A 1 -31.35 -68.89 -8.93
CA MET A 1 -31.00 -68.58 -7.53
C MET A 1 -30.54 -67.14 -7.45
N SER A 2 -31.38 -66.31 -6.86
CA SER A 2 -31.23 -64.88 -6.60
C SER A 2 -30.33 -64.63 -5.39
N ARG A 3 -29.43 -63.64 -5.47
CA ARG A 3 -29.07 -62.77 -4.35
C ARG A 3 -28.79 -61.35 -4.84
N GLN A 4 -29.75 -60.47 -4.58
CA GLN A 4 -29.51 -59.04 -4.45
C GLN A 4 -28.71 -58.78 -3.16
N MET A 5 -27.72 -57.90 -3.21
CA MET A 5 -27.21 -57.12 -2.07
C MET A 5 -26.75 -55.78 -2.66
N LYS A 6 -27.62 -54.77 -2.62
CA LYS A 6 -27.67 -53.69 -1.62
C LYS A 6 -26.51 -52.69 -1.81
N ALA A 7 -26.93 -51.49 -2.22
CA ALA A 7 -26.15 -50.28 -2.37
C ALA A 7 -25.31 -49.94 -1.13
N LEU A 8 -24.09 -49.45 -1.35
CA LEU A 8 -23.49 -48.41 -0.52
C LEU A 8 -23.31 -47.17 -1.41
N ALA A 9 -24.34 -46.34 -1.44
CA ALA A 9 -24.18 -44.92 -1.69
C ALA A 9 -23.89 -44.28 -0.32
N GLY A 10 -22.79 -43.56 -0.19
CA GLY A 10 -22.55 -42.76 0.99
C GLY A 10 -21.09 -42.39 1.25
N LEU A 11 -20.89 -41.08 1.44
CA LEU A 11 -19.73 -40.38 2.02
C LEU A 11 -18.52 -40.12 1.12
N GLY A 12 -18.60 -39.01 0.41
CA GLY A 12 -17.45 -38.19 -0.01
C GLY A 12 -17.78 -36.71 0.17
N ALA A 13 -18.20 -36.32 1.38
CA ALA A 13 -18.51 -34.94 1.71
C ALA A 13 -17.22 -34.10 1.80
N ALA A 14 -17.16 -33.04 0.98
CA ALA A 14 -16.47 -31.77 1.15
C ALA A 14 -15.21 -31.75 2.04
N ALA A 15 -14.03 -31.75 1.40
CA ALA A 15 -12.81 -31.21 2.02
C ALA A 15 -12.69 -29.72 1.69
N CYS A 16 -13.53 -28.90 2.33
CA CYS A 16 -13.27 -27.47 2.48
C CYS A 16 -12.50 -27.26 3.78
N PHE A 17 -11.18 -27.14 3.71
CA PHE A 17 -10.43 -26.35 4.69
C PHE A 17 -9.54 -25.39 3.91
N ALA A 18 -10.05 -24.17 3.82
CA ALA A 18 -9.31 -23.01 3.36
C ALA A 18 -7.97 -22.96 4.11
N LEU A 19 -6.89 -22.89 3.34
CA LEU A 19 -5.59 -22.50 3.86
C LEU A 19 -5.70 -21.00 4.19
N ALA A 20 -6.24 -20.68 5.37
CA ALA A 20 -6.05 -19.37 5.96
C ALA A 20 -4.57 -19.29 6.35
N ALA A 21 -3.74 -18.91 5.39
CA ALA A 21 -2.41 -18.43 5.72
C ALA A 21 -2.61 -17.27 6.68
N ALA A 22 -2.22 -17.48 7.94
CA ALA A 22 -2.14 -16.44 8.92
C ALA A 22 -1.06 -15.46 8.45
N ALA A 23 -1.44 -14.49 7.61
CA ALA A 23 -0.74 -13.23 7.54
C ALA A 23 -0.87 -12.62 8.94
N GLY A 24 0.20 -12.70 9.74
CA GLY A 24 0.27 -11.94 10.98
C GLY A 24 0.07 -10.46 10.66
N PRO A 25 -0.42 -9.65 11.62
CA PRO A 25 -0.55 -8.21 11.42
C PRO A 25 0.81 -7.66 10.99
N ALA A 26 0.84 -7.00 9.84
CA ALA A 26 2.06 -6.44 9.26
C ALA A 26 2.59 -5.20 10.02
N GLY A 27 1.97 -4.83 11.14
CA GLY A 27 2.25 -3.63 11.91
C GLY A 27 2.45 -3.88 13.41
N ALA A 28 3.63 -4.36 13.82
CA ALA A 28 4.08 -4.17 15.20
C ALA A 28 5.59 -4.32 15.46
N ASP A 29 6.37 -4.97 14.59
CA ASP A 29 7.78 -5.28 14.94
C ASP A 29 8.76 -5.20 13.75
N ARG A 30 8.52 -4.27 12.82
CA ARG A 30 9.57 -3.92 11.86
C ARG A 30 10.51 -2.97 12.58
N GLN A 31 11.59 -3.49 13.17
CA GLN A 31 12.80 -2.68 13.34
C GLN A 31 13.00 -1.97 12.01
N SER A 32 12.85 -0.64 11.98
CA SER A 32 13.01 0.10 10.75
C SER A 32 14.45 -0.12 10.33
N PHE A 33 14.67 -1.01 9.36
CA PHE A 33 15.87 -0.91 8.54
C PHE A 33 15.87 0.54 8.04
N ASN A 34 16.97 1.27 8.24
CA ASN A 34 17.15 2.74 8.16
C ASN A 34 16.63 3.46 6.89
N ASP A 35 15.87 2.79 6.05
CA ASP A 35 15.34 3.22 4.76
C ASP A 35 13.80 3.15 4.69
N TRP A 36 13.09 3.30 5.82
CA TRP A 36 11.62 3.33 5.87
C TRP A 36 11.09 4.56 6.63
N HIS A 37 9.87 4.97 6.29
CA HIS A 37 9.14 6.02 6.98
C HIS A 37 7.64 5.70 7.07
N VAL A 38 6.95 6.40 7.97
CA VAL A 38 5.50 6.29 8.17
C VAL A 38 4.79 7.61 7.85
N HIS A 39 3.61 7.53 7.26
CA HIS A 39 2.72 8.66 7.00
C HIS A 39 1.62 8.73 8.06
N ASP A 40 1.92 9.31 9.21
CA ASP A 40 1.01 9.41 10.37
C ASP A 40 0.68 10.87 10.74
N GLY A 41 1.23 11.84 10.00
CA GLY A 41 1.06 13.26 10.27
C GLY A 41 2.19 13.88 11.09
N GLY A 42 3.32 13.19 11.26
CA GLY A 42 4.55 13.77 11.80
C GLY A 42 5.18 14.84 10.89
N THR A 43 6.25 15.46 11.39
CA THR A 43 6.91 16.61 10.74
C THR A 43 8.36 16.32 10.34
N GLY A 44 8.70 15.06 10.13
CA GLY A 44 10.04 14.59 9.75
C GLY A 44 10.94 14.20 10.91
N ASN A 45 10.41 14.04 12.12
CA ASN A 45 11.18 13.54 13.26
C ASN A 45 11.40 12.02 13.16
N THR A 46 12.58 11.57 13.55
CA THR A 46 12.91 10.14 13.68
C THR A 46 12.79 9.74 15.14
N ASP A 47 12.05 8.67 15.42
CA ASP A 47 11.85 8.17 16.79
C ASP A 47 13.00 7.24 17.23
N ALA A 48 12.90 6.71 18.46
CA ALA A 48 13.91 5.82 19.03
C ALA A 48 14.02 4.46 18.31
N SER A 49 13.03 4.09 17.48
CA SER A 49 13.08 2.88 16.67
C SER A 49 13.87 3.06 15.37
N GLY A 50 14.15 4.32 14.99
CA GLY A 50 14.75 4.69 13.69
C GLY A 50 13.72 5.04 12.62
N LEU A 51 12.43 5.04 12.97
CA LEU A 51 11.34 5.32 12.03
C LEU A 51 11.14 6.83 11.88
N THR A 52 11.15 7.32 10.65
CA THR A 52 10.87 8.73 10.36
C THR A 52 9.37 8.95 10.16
N HIS A 53 8.81 9.90 10.91
CA HIS A 53 7.38 10.24 10.88
C HIS A 53 7.12 11.41 9.93
N ARG A 54 6.33 11.20 8.88
CA ARG A 54 6.04 12.17 7.83
C ARG A 54 4.56 12.56 7.82
N GLY A 55 4.28 13.67 7.14
CA GLY A 55 2.92 14.15 6.93
C GLY A 55 2.04 13.09 6.26
N VAL A 56 0.72 13.14 6.48
CA VAL A 56 -0.22 12.13 5.96
C VAL A 56 -0.30 12.05 4.43
N SER A 57 0.19 13.06 3.71
CA SER A 57 0.16 13.11 2.24
C SER A 57 -1.26 12.90 1.68
N PHE A 58 -1.41 12.16 0.59
CA PHE A 58 -2.67 11.80 -0.06
C PHE A 58 -3.33 10.53 0.50
N PHE A 59 -2.74 9.84 1.48
CA PHE A 59 -3.30 8.59 2.02
C PHE A 59 -4.70 8.71 2.63
N PRO A 60 -5.08 9.83 3.31
CA PRO A 60 -6.46 10.04 3.72
C PRO A 60 -7.45 10.02 2.54
N ALA A 61 -7.07 10.54 1.37
CA ALA A 61 -7.93 10.51 0.18
C ALA A 61 -8.17 9.07 -0.32
N ILE A 62 -7.19 8.18 -0.13
CA ILE A 62 -7.30 6.75 -0.50
C ILE A 62 -8.24 6.00 0.47
N PHE A 63 -8.06 6.19 1.78
CA PHE A 63 -8.68 5.29 2.77
C PHE A 63 -9.89 5.87 3.50
N THR A 64 -10.01 7.18 3.60
CA THR A 64 -11.04 7.84 4.42
C THR A 64 -11.78 8.95 3.67
N GLY A 65 -11.65 8.99 2.35
CA GLY A 65 -12.26 10.04 1.52
C GLY A 65 -11.74 11.45 1.82
N GLY A 66 -10.53 11.55 2.40
CA GLY A 66 -9.88 12.81 2.77
C GLY A 66 -9.99 13.18 4.25
N ASP A 67 -10.71 12.40 5.07
CA ASP A 67 -10.77 12.65 6.51
C ASP A 67 -9.44 12.28 7.19
N VAL A 68 -8.63 13.31 7.46
CA VAL A 68 -7.33 13.19 8.12
C VAL A 68 -7.45 12.68 9.56
N ALA A 69 -8.50 13.07 10.29
CA ALA A 69 -8.68 12.66 11.68
C ALA A 69 -9.06 11.18 11.76
N ALA A 70 -9.94 10.72 10.87
CA ALA A 70 -10.29 9.31 10.74
C ALA A 70 -9.07 8.47 10.31
N TYR A 71 -8.24 8.97 9.39
CA TYR A 71 -7.01 8.29 8.98
C TYR A 71 -6.02 8.14 10.15
N LYS A 72 -5.73 9.24 10.86
CA LYS A 72 -4.76 9.24 11.97
C LYS A 72 -5.22 8.45 13.19
N SER A 73 -6.52 8.33 13.40
CA SER A 73 -7.07 7.59 14.55
C SER A 73 -7.12 6.07 14.35
N ASN A 74 -6.81 5.58 13.14
CA ASN A 74 -6.82 4.16 12.82
C ASN A 74 -5.40 3.65 12.47
N PRO A 75 -4.70 2.99 13.41
CA PRO A 75 -3.35 2.46 13.18
C PRO A 75 -3.23 1.54 11.97
N SER A 76 -4.27 0.75 11.66
CA SER A 76 -4.24 -0.18 10.53
C SER A 76 -4.28 0.51 9.16
N LEU A 77 -4.59 1.81 9.12
CA LEU A 77 -4.52 2.60 7.90
C LEU A 77 -3.18 3.30 7.70
N LEU A 78 -2.37 3.43 8.76
CA LEU A 78 -1.09 4.15 8.69
C LEU A 78 -0.16 3.47 7.69
N VAL A 79 0.31 4.26 6.73
CA VAL A 79 1.10 3.75 5.62
C VAL A 79 2.59 3.85 5.91
N TYR A 80 3.28 2.74 5.72
CA TYR A 80 4.72 2.59 5.81
C TYR A 80 5.31 2.44 4.41
N CYS A 81 6.29 3.26 4.10
CA CYS A 81 6.92 3.31 2.78
C CYS A 81 8.44 3.10 2.92
N PRO A 82 9.07 2.29 2.06
CA PRO A 82 10.49 2.40 1.81
C PRO A 82 10.82 3.81 1.29
N ASN A 83 11.96 4.36 1.69
CA ASN A 83 12.47 5.63 1.18
C ASN A 83 12.60 5.60 -0.35
N ALA A 84 12.94 4.45 -0.93
CA ALA A 84 13.03 4.27 -2.38
C ALA A 84 11.70 4.46 -3.12
N THR A 85 10.55 4.41 -2.46
CA THR A 85 9.26 4.72 -3.07
C THR A 85 9.11 6.22 -3.32
N ASP A 86 9.70 7.07 -2.48
CA ASP A 86 9.75 8.53 -2.66
C ASP A 86 11.10 8.92 -3.26
N LYS A 87 11.13 9.18 -4.57
CA LYS A 87 12.41 9.40 -5.28
C LYS A 87 13.14 10.64 -4.79
N THR A 88 12.43 11.60 -4.19
CA THR A 88 13.05 12.78 -3.58
C THR A 88 13.92 12.47 -2.37
N LEU A 89 13.84 11.25 -1.84
CA LEU A 89 14.69 10.76 -0.75
C LEU A 89 15.94 10.01 -1.25
N LEU A 90 16.04 9.74 -2.56
CA LEU A 90 17.18 9.04 -3.16
C LEU A 90 18.27 9.97 -3.68
N HIS A 91 17.92 11.23 -3.93
CA HIS A 91 18.82 12.29 -4.40
C HIS A 91 18.25 13.66 -4.03
N ASP A 92 19.05 14.72 -4.10
CA ASP A 92 18.66 16.08 -3.72
C ASP A 92 17.58 16.65 -4.67
N GLY A 93 16.31 16.41 -4.35
CA GLY A 93 15.15 16.96 -5.06
C GLY A 93 14.63 16.06 -6.19
N ALA A 94 13.76 16.59 -7.06
CA ALA A 94 13.23 15.84 -8.19
C ALA A 94 14.17 15.93 -9.41
N VAL A 95 14.39 14.81 -10.11
CA VAL A 95 15.13 14.75 -11.36
C VAL A 95 14.15 14.81 -12.54
N LEU A 96 14.47 15.63 -13.54
CA LEU A 96 13.60 15.79 -14.71
C LEU A 96 13.48 14.47 -15.48
N GLY A 97 12.25 14.06 -15.75
CA GLY A 97 11.95 12.82 -16.49
C GLY A 97 11.88 11.57 -15.63
N GLU A 98 12.10 11.68 -14.32
CA GLU A 98 11.85 10.59 -13.38
C GLU A 98 10.46 10.70 -12.75
N ASN A 99 9.91 9.57 -12.34
CA ASN A 99 8.70 9.55 -11.53
C ASN A 99 9.01 10.14 -10.14
N LEU A 100 8.12 10.98 -9.62
CA LEU A 100 8.28 11.54 -8.27
C LEU A 100 8.16 10.46 -7.18
N ARG A 101 7.33 9.45 -7.45
CA ARG A 101 7.14 8.26 -6.61
C ARG A 101 7.00 7.05 -7.50
N ASP A 102 7.68 5.96 -7.16
CA ASP A 102 7.57 4.72 -7.91
C ASP A 102 7.99 3.54 -7.03
N GLY A 103 7.02 2.74 -6.61
CA GLY A 103 7.26 1.61 -5.72
C GLY A 103 6.01 1.12 -5.01
N VAL A 104 6.24 0.54 -3.83
CA VAL A 104 5.18 0.01 -2.97
C VAL A 104 5.28 0.61 -1.58
N CYS A 105 4.14 0.88 -0.97
CA CYS A 105 4.00 1.08 0.46
C CYS A 105 3.07 0.00 1.02
N MET A 106 2.96 -0.09 2.34
CA MET A 106 2.16 -1.11 3.01
C MET A 106 1.45 -0.52 4.23
N ASN A 107 0.27 -1.05 4.54
CA ASN A 107 -0.32 -0.96 5.87
C ASN A 107 -0.81 -2.35 6.28
N ASP A 108 -1.59 -2.46 7.36
CA ASP A 108 -2.08 -3.75 7.85
C ASP A 108 -3.03 -4.46 6.87
N LEU A 109 -3.59 -3.72 5.92
CA LEU A 109 -4.69 -4.19 5.07
C LEU A 109 -4.28 -4.41 3.61
N TYR A 110 -3.29 -3.65 3.12
CA TYR A 110 -2.96 -3.58 1.70
C TYR A 110 -1.45 -3.45 1.42
N ILE A 111 -1.01 -4.09 0.34
CA ILE A 111 0.10 -3.56 -0.47
C ILE A 111 -0.46 -2.43 -1.35
N ILE A 112 0.18 -1.27 -1.27
CA ILE A 112 -0.22 -0.05 -1.94
C ILE A 112 0.82 0.23 -3.02
N HIS A 113 0.49 -0.09 -4.26
CA HIS A 113 1.33 0.27 -5.40
C HIS A 113 1.15 1.75 -5.68
N LEU A 114 2.25 2.50 -5.79
CA LEU A 114 2.22 3.96 -6.00
C LEU A 114 3.06 4.34 -7.19
N LYS A 115 2.53 5.28 -7.99
CA LYS A 115 3.28 5.92 -9.05
C LYS A 115 2.85 7.38 -9.21
N SER A 116 3.80 8.31 -9.19
CA SER A 116 3.60 9.71 -9.54
C SER A 116 4.34 9.99 -10.85
N VAL A 117 3.60 10.03 -11.96
CA VAL A 117 4.17 10.25 -13.30
C VAL A 117 4.08 11.72 -13.70
N PRO A 118 4.99 12.23 -14.55
CA PRO A 118 4.85 13.54 -15.17
C PRO A 118 3.52 13.66 -15.93
N ASP A 119 2.97 14.87 -16.03
CA ASP A 119 1.68 15.10 -16.72
C ASP A 119 1.68 14.63 -18.19
N ALA A 120 2.84 14.65 -18.85
CA ALA A 120 3.01 14.13 -20.21
C ALA A 120 2.81 12.60 -20.32
N ASP A 121 2.99 11.86 -19.23
CA ASP A 121 2.97 10.39 -19.21
C ASP A 121 1.68 9.82 -18.60
N VAL A 122 0.74 10.66 -18.18
CA VAL A 122 -0.57 10.28 -17.62
C VAL A 122 -1.30 9.26 -18.51
N GLY A 123 -1.27 9.46 -19.83
CA GLY A 123 -1.93 8.57 -20.80
C GLY A 123 -1.30 7.17 -20.90
N GLN A 124 -0.13 6.95 -20.30
CA GLN A 124 0.57 5.66 -20.30
C GLN A 124 0.27 4.84 -19.03
N VAL A 125 -0.39 5.43 -18.03
CA VAL A 125 -0.76 4.72 -16.81
C VAL A 125 -1.88 3.72 -17.11
N PRO A 126 -1.75 2.43 -16.73
CA PRO A 126 -2.78 1.45 -17.02
C PRO A 126 -4.12 1.78 -16.36
N ALA A 127 -5.22 1.48 -17.05
CA ALA A 127 -6.58 1.83 -16.61
C ALA A 127 -7.01 1.23 -15.25
N ALA A 128 -6.31 0.20 -14.76
CA ALA A 128 -6.57 -0.41 -13.45
C ALA A 128 -6.09 0.46 -12.27
N TRP A 129 -5.34 1.52 -12.53
CA TRP A 129 -4.83 2.43 -11.50
C TRP A 129 -5.80 3.59 -11.27
N THR A 130 -5.93 4.01 -10.01
CA THR A 130 -6.79 5.12 -9.60
C THR A 130 -5.95 6.37 -9.35
N GLN A 131 -6.33 7.49 -9.97
CA GLN A 131 -5.74 8.80 -9.69
C GLN A 131 -6.17 9.31 -8.31
N VAL A 132 -5.26 9.92 -7.55
CA VAL A 132 -5.56 10.44 -6.20
C VAL A 132 -5.10 11.87 -5.94
N PHE A 133 -3.99 12.29 -6.55
CA PHE A 133 -3.36 13.57 -6.19
C PHE A 133 -2.60 14.15 -7.37
N HIS A 134 -2.57 15.48 -7.48
CA HIS A 134 -1.75 16.20 -8.45
C HIS A 134 -0.94 17.25 -7.72
N GLU A 135 0.33 17.41 -8.09
CA GLU A 135 1.22 18.43 -7.54
C GLU A 135 2.22 18.93 -8.57
N THR A 136 2.80 20.09 -8.29
CA THR A 136 3.89 20.66 -9.08
C THR A 136 5.17 20.69 -8.26
N VAL A 137 6.21 19.98 -8.70
CA VAL A 137 7.53 19.94 -8.07
C VAL A 137 8.56 20.47 -9.06
N ALA A 138 9.33 21.48 -8.64
CA ALA A 138 10.38 22.10 -9.47
C ALA A 138 9.89 22.52 -10.88
N GLY A 139 8.65 23.00 -10.98
CA GLY A 139 8.03 23.43 -12.25
C GLY A 139 7.49 22.30 -13.13
N THR A 140 7.58 21.04 -12.69
CA THR A 140 7.00 19.88 -13.38
C THR A 140 5.75 19.41 -12.64
N GLY A 141 4.64 19.24 -13.37
CA GLY A 141 3.41 18.67 -12.85
C GLY A 141 3.46 17.15 -12.81
N TYR A 142 3.00 16.57 -11.70
CA TYR A 142 2.95 15.13 -11.47
C TYR A 142 1.55 14.71 -11.05
N THR A 143 1.04 13.64 -11.68
CA THR A 143 -0.20 12.98 -11.28
C THR A 143 0.13 11.67 -10.56
N THR A 144 -0.38 11.53 -9.34
CA THR A 144 -0.22 10.35 -8.50
C THR A 144 -1.37 9.38 -8.68
N PHE A 145 -1.00 8.12 -8.91
CA PHE A 145 -1.87 6.98 -9.07
C PHE A 145 -1.56 5.92 -8.02
N TYR A 146 -2.58 5.14 -7.68
CA TYR A 146 -2.44 3.99 -6.80
C TYR A 146 -3.20 2.77 -7.31
N MET A 147 -2.78 1.60 -6.84
CA MET A 147 -3.51 0.34 -6.93
C MET A 147 -3.36 -0.40 -5.61
N LEU A 148 -4.46 -0.99 -5.11
CA LEU A 148 -4.46 -1.71 -3.83
C LEU A 148 -4.53 -3.21 -4.09
N THR A 149 -3.63 -3.94 -3.43
CA THR A 149 -3.67 -5.40 -3.37
C THR A 149 -3.90 -5.80 -1.91
N PRO A 150 -4.99 -6.52 -1.58
CA PRO A 150 -5.23 -6.99 -0.21
C PRO A 150 -4.08 -7.86 0.31
N HIS A 151 -3.79 -7.73 1.60
CA HIS A 151 -2.80 -8.56 2.30
C HIS A 151 -3.44 -9.74 3.03
#